data_AF-A0A440TZC8-F1
#
_entry.id   AF-A0A440TZC8-F1
#
_cell.length_a   1.000
_cell.length_b   1.000
_cell.length_c   1.000
_cell.angle_alpha   90.00
_cell.angle_beta   90.00
_cell.angle_gamma   90.00
#
_symmetry.space_group_name_H-M   'P 1'
#
loop_
_entity.id
_entity.type
_entity.pdbx_description
1 polymer ?
#
loop_
_entity_poly.entity_id
_entity_poly.type
_entity_poly.pdbx_seq_one_letter_code
_entity_poly.pdbx_strand_id
1 'polypeptide(L)' 'MTSTATRFSRLRFALLVLAGVYPLITAILYVVFPLTEQWEIWQRTLVIAPLMVAIMIWGLIPGVQKMFWKFLNPAQ' A
#
# COMPACT_ATOMS: atom_id res chain seq x y z
N MET A 1 24.09 -18.45 -20.03
CA MET A 1 22.61 -18.47 -20.10
C MET A 1 22.09 -17.84 -18.82
N THR A 2 21.45 -16.68 -18.92
CA THR A 2 21.08 -15.80 -17.80
C THR A 2 19.91 -16.38 -17.00
N SER A 3 20.15 -16.70 -15.72
CA SER A 3 19.10 -17.14 -14.80
C SER A 3 18.29 -15.93 -14.31
N THR A 4 17.23 -15.58 -15.04
CA THR A 4 16.32 -14.44 -14.77
C THR A 4 15.03 -14.89 -14.05
N ALA A 5 15.04 -16.03 -13.35
CA ALA A 5 13.80 -16.69 -12.91
C ALA A 5 13.28 -16.31 -11.50
N THR A 6 14.03 -15.60 -10.65
CA THR A 6 13.60 -15.32 -9.25
C THR A 6 13.41 -13.83 -8.91
N ARG A 7 13.85 -12.90 -9.75
CA ARG A 7 13.71 -11.44 -9.49
C ARG A 7 12.29 -10.92 -9.72
N PHE A 8 11.54 -11.53 -10.63
CA PHE A 8 10.21 -11.07 -11.02
C PHE A 8 9.16 -11.19 -9.91
N SER A 9 9.29 -12.16 -8.99
CA SER A 9 8.35 -12.32 -7.87
C SER A 9 8.40 -11.12 -6.91
N ARG A 10 9.61 -10.67 -6.55
CA ARG A 10 9.81 -9.50 -5.68
C ARG A 10 9.39 -8.20 -6.35
N LEU A 11 9.68 -8.05 -7.64
CA LEU A 11 9.29 -6.85 -8.40
C LEU A 11 7.77 -6.75 -8.58
N ARG A 12 7.10 -7.87 -8.92
CA ARG A 12 5.64 -7.92 -9.04
C ARG A 12 4.96 -7.63 -7.71
N PHE A 13 5.47 -8.19 -6.61
CA PHE A 13 5.00 -7.88 -5.26
C PHE A 13 5.14 -6.39 -4.95
N ALA A 14 6.31 -5.80 -5.21
CA ALA A 14 6.53 -4.37 -5.02
C ALA A 14 5.59 -3.51 -5.87
N LEU A 15 5.33 -3.88 -7.12
CA LEU A 15 4.39 -3.17 -7.99
C LEU A 15 2.94 -3.28 -7.51
N LEU A 16 2.51 -4.45 -7.01
CA LEU A 16 1.17 -4.62 -6.41
C LEU A 16 1.01 -3.80 -5.13
N VAL A 17 2.02 -3.82 -4.28
CA VAL A 17 2.09 -2.98 -3.07
C VAL A 17 2.03 -1.51 -3.47
N LEU A 18 2.85 -1.08 -4.43
CA LEU A 18 2.88 0.31 -4.92
C LEU A 18 1.53 0.71 -5.51
N ALA A 19 0.91 -0.16 -6.31
CA ALA A 19 -0.39 0.07 -6.91
C ALA A 19 -1.52 0.17 -5.88
N GLY A 20 -1.41 -0.48 -4.72
CA GLY A 20 -2.37 -0.32 -3.62
C GLY A 20 -2.04 0.88 -2.71
N VAL A 21 -0.75 1.11 -2.42
CA VAL A 21 -0.28 2.17 -1.51
C VAL A 21 -0.53 3.53 -2.15
N TYR A 22 -0.22 3.69 -3.43
CA TYR A 22 -0.35 4.98 -4.11
C TYR A 22 -1.78 5.57 -4.02
N PRO A 23 -2.85 4.88 -4.46
CA PRO A 23 -4.21 5.41 -4.34
C PRO A 23 -4.64 5.52 -2.87
N LEU A 24 -4.14 4.67 -1.97
CA LEU A 24 -4.45 4.77 -0.56
C LEU A 24 -3.88 6.06 0.05
N ILE A 25 -2.61 6.36 -0.20
CA ILE A 25 -1.97 7.60 0.25
C ILE A 25 -2.70 8.79 -0.36
N THR A 26 -2.98 8.77 -1.67
CA THR A 26 -3.71 9.84 -2.35
C THR A 26 -5.09 10.06 -1.74
N ALA A 27 -5.86 9.01 -1.45
CA ALA A 27 -7.17 9.11 -0.83
C ALA A 27 -7.10 9.69 0.59
N ILE A 28 -6.17 9.20 1.42
CA ILE A 28 -5.96 9.73 2.77
C ILE A 28 -5.58 11.21 2.70
N LEU A 29 -4.67 11.58 1.79
CA LEU A 29 -4.32 12.97 1.58
C LEU A 29 -5.55 13.77 1.18
N TYR A 30 -6.30 13.37 0.16
CA TYR A 30 -7.48 14.11 -0.30
C TYR A 30 -8.58 14.25 0.76
N VAL A 31 -8.69 13.31 1.70
CA VAL A 31 -9.64 13.39 2.82
C VAL A 31 -9.08 14.27 3.94
N VAL A 32 -7.83 14.07 4.33
CA VAL A 32 -7.24 14.79 5.46
C VAL A 32 -6.94 16.24 5.09
N PHE A 33 -6.54 16.52 3.85
CA PHE A 33 -6.20 17.86 3.37
C PHE A 33 -7.33 18.90 3.57
N PRO A 34 -8.60 18.66 3.21
CA PRO A 34 -9.67 19.60 3.52
C PRO A 34 -9.99 19.65 5.02
N LEU A 35 -9.89 18.53 5.75
CA LEU A 35 -10.21 18.50 7.18
C LEU A 35 -9.18 19.23 8.07
N THR A 36 -7.95 19.36 7.59
CA THR A 36 -6.83 19.92 8.36
C THR A 36 -6.27 21.18 7.70
N GLU A 37 -7.09 21.91 6.94
CA GLU A 37 -6.72 23.15 6.22
C GLU A 37 -6.15 24.22 7.16
N GLN A 38 -6.62 24.23 8.40
CA GLN A 38 -6.20 25.15 9.47
C GLN A 38 -4.95 24.66 10.24
N TRP A 39 -4.48 23.43 9.98
CA TRP A 39 -3.47 22.77 10.81
C TRP A 39 -2.06 22.98 10.27
N GLU A 40 -1.11 23.12 11.18
CA GLU A 40 0.31 23.15 10.83
C GLU A 40 0.75 21.80 10.23
N ILE A 41 1.77 21.85 9.36
CA ILE A 41 2.25 20.67 8.60
C ILE A 41 2.60 19.50 9.55
N TRP A 42 3.16 19.78 10.73
CA TRP A 42 3.54 18.75 11.70
C TRP A 42 2.32 18.06 12.33
N GLN A 43 1.22 18.78 12.58
CA GLN A 43 -0.03 18.22 13.15
C GLN A 43 -0.70 17.28 12.14
N ARG A 44 -0.75 17.72 10.88
CA ARG A 44 -1.18 16.87 9.75
C ARG A 44 -0.36 15.59 9.68
N THR A 45 0.96 15.73 9.71
CA THR A 45 1.88 14.59 9.58
C THR A 45 1.70 13.62 10.74
N LEU A 46 1.47 14.14 11.95
CA LEU A 46 1.15 13.35 13.15
C LEU A 46 -0.12 12.50 13.01
N VAL A 47 -1.11 12.94 12.25
CA VAL A 47 -2.35 12.17 12.01
C VAL A 47 -2.20 11.25 10.80
N ILE A 48 -1.64 11.77 9.72
CA ILE A 48 -1.51 11.07 8.44
C ILE A 48 -0.59 9.85 8.59
N ALA A 49 0.54 9.98 9.29
CA ALA A 49 1.51 8.89 9.44
C ALA A 49 0.94 7.64 10.15
N PRO A 50 0.34 7.72 11.36
CA PRO A 50 -0.23 6.55 12.01
C PRO A 50 -1.42 5.99 11.24
N LEU A 51 -2.23 6.86 10.60
CA LEU A 51 -3.35 6.41 9.77
C LEU A 51 -2.86 5.60 8.56
N MET A 52 -1.83 6.09 7.85
CA MET A 52 -1.20 5.35 6.76
C MET A 52 -0.67 3.99 7.24
N VAL A 53 0.05 3.95 8.35
CA VAL A 53 0.64 2.72 8.89
C VAL A 53 -0.46 1.72 9.29
N ALA A 54 -1.50 2.17 9.98
CA ALA A 54 -2.63 1.32 10.37
C ALA A 54 -3.31 0.70 9.15
N ILE A 55 -3.60 1.49 8.12
CA ILE A 55 -4.26 0.99 6.91
C ILE A 55 -3.33 0.10 6.09
N MET A 56 -2.02 0.37 6.08
CA MET A 56 -1.06 -0.52 5.43
C MET A 56 -1.01 -1.88 6.12
N ILE A 57 -0.94 -1.92 7.46
CA ILE A 57 -0.87 -3.17 8.23
C ILE A 57 -2.17 -3.98 8.11
N TRP A 58 -3.33 -3.32 8.23
CA TRP A 58 -4.62 -4.01 8.26
C TRP A 58 -5.31 -4.18 6.91
N GLY A 59 -5.00 -3.35 5.92
CA GLY A 59 -5.61 -3.40 4.60
C GLY A 59 -4.67 -3.92 3.54
N LEU A 60 -3.51 -3.26 3.38
CA LEU A 60 -2.65 -3.47 2.23
C LEU A 60 -1.84 -4.78 2.32
N ILE A 61 -1.17 -5.03 3.45
CA ILE A 61 -0.41 -6.27 3.68
C ILE A 61 -1.31 -7.50 3.49
N PRO A 62 -2.48 -7.63 4.14
CA PRO A 62 -3.35 -8.78 3.94
C PRO A 62 -3.97 -8.81 2.54
N GLY A 63 -4.28 -7.66 1.92
CA GLY A 63 -4.81 -7.58 0.56
C GLY A 63 -3.82 -8.09 -0.48
N VAL A 64 -2.57 -7.65 -0.42
CA VAL A 64 -1.50 -8.10 -1.31
C VAL A 64 -1.18 -9.57 -1.06
N GLN A 65 -1.09 -9.99 0.20
CA GLN A 65 -0.92 -11.41 0.54
C GLN A 65 -2.08 -12.24 -0.04
N LYS A 66 -3.34 -11.88 0.20
CA LYS A 66 -4.51 -12.60 -0.33
C LYS A 66 -4.50 -12.67 -1.86
N MET A 67 -4.11 -11.60 -2.55
CA MET A 67 -3.95 -11.60 -4.00
C MET A 67 -2.84 -12.57 -4.44
N PHE A 68 -1.72 -12.62 -3.72
CA PHE A 68 -0.60 -13.53 -3.98
C PHE A 68 -1.00 -15.00 -3.76
N TRP A 69 -1.71 -15.30 -2.67
CA TRP A 69 -2.24 -16.63 -2.37
C TRP A 69 -3.26 -17.08 -3.43
N LYS A 70 -4.16 -16.19 -3.86
CA LYS A 70 -5.09 -16.45 -4.96
C LYS A 70 -4.37 -16.69 -6.29
N PHE A 71 -3.23 -16.05 -6.51
CA PHE A 71 -2.42 -16.24 -7.73
C PHE A 71 -1.59 -17.54 -7.69
N LEU A 72 -1.18 -18.01 -6.50
CA LEU A 72 -0.44 -19.25 -6.30
C LEU A 72 -1.36 -20.49 -6.32
N ASN A 73 -2.64 -20.34 -5.97
CA ASN A 73 -3.63 -21.41 -6.00
C ASN A 73 -4.73 -21.17 -7.07
N PRO A 74 -4.41 -21.22 -8.37
CA PRO A 74 -5.43 -21.43 -9.38
C PRO A 74 -5.81 -22.93 -9.36
N ALA A 75 -7.10 -23.21 -9.13
CA ALA A 75 -7.73 -24.54 -9.13
C ALA A 75 -7.62 -25.37 -7.82
N GLN A 76 -8.71 -25.34 -7.06
CA GLN A 76 -9.46 -26.59 -6.85
C GLN A 76 -10.69 -26.53 -7.74
#